data_AF-A0A8J6BEK4-F1
#
_entry.id   AF-A0A8J6BEK4-F1
#
_cell.length_a   1.000
_cell.length_b   1.000
_cell.length_c   1.000
_cell.angle_alpha   90.00
_cell.angle_beta   90.00
_cell.angle_gamma   90.00
#
_symmetry.space_group_name_H-M   'P 1'
#
loop_
_entity.id
_entity.type
_entity.pdbx_description
1 polymer ?
#
loop_
_entity_poly.entity_id
_entity_poly.type
_entity_poly.pdbx_seq_one_letter_code
_entity_poly.pdbx_strand_id
1 'polypeptide(L)'
;MLFRVAQCLLCGVRTIPRSGSNVITKYPVLGRSSRTLCDNGRSPLLEELVRSDAWTVHLRRLEEWGAVAEEAADCSADVRRELPVLRELRGKERELLELRQLLGEDNEDLKSLVLADITSCEEEIIGLKYKMAWLLLAKEEADHSDLILEVTAGVGGQEAMLFTAEIFDMYRRYATYKNWSFDILGYYYSDLGGVRHATASVGGYDAYRHLKYEGGVHRVQRVPKTEKQGRIHTSTMTVAILPQPSEIHLVINPKDLRIDTKRASGAGGQHVNTTDSAVRIVHLPTGR
;
A
#
# COMPACT_ATOMS: atom_id res chain seq x y z
N MET A 1 -5.03 8.33 -12.51
CA MET A 1 -6.30 7.70 -12.06
C MET A 1 -6.06 6.37 -11.37
N LEU A 2 -5.30 5.43 -11.96
CA LEU A 2 -4.94 4.14 -11.36
C LEU A 2 -4.34 4.23 -9.93
N PHE A 3 -3.46 5.21 -9.67
CA PHE A 3 -2.89 5.48 -8.33
C PHE A 3 -3.91 5.93 -7.27
N ARG A 4 -5.06 6.51 -7.65
CA ARG A 4 -6.09 6.96 -6.70
C ARG A 4 -7.00 5.81 -6.25
N VAL A 5 -7.26 4.85 -7.14
CA VAL A 5 -8.17 3.72 -6.91
C VAL A 5 -7.60 2.74 -5.88
N ALA A 6 -6.27 2.57 -5.88
CA ALA A 6 -5.54 1.76 -4.91
C ALA A 6 -5.79 2.19 -3.44
N GLN A 7 -5.98 3.49 -3.22
CA GLN A 7 -6.01 4.10 -1.90
C GLN A 7 -7.34 3.88 -1.16
N CYS A 8 -8.47 3.69 -1.86
CA CYS A 8 -9.74 3.32 -1.22
C CYS A 8 -9.92 1.81 -1.00
N LEU A 9 -9.26 0.97 -1.78
CA LEU A 9 -9.47 -0.48 -1.77
C LEU A 9 -8.80 -1.21 -0.61
N LEU A 10 -7.65 -0.70 -0.17
CA LEU A 10 -6.85 -1.30 0.91
C LEU A 10 -7.22 -0.75 2.29
N CYS A 11 -7.99 0.35 2.31
CA CYS A 11 -8.48 1.00 3.52
C CYS A 11 -9.83 0.38 3.95
N GLY A 12 -9.82 -0.91 4.27
CA GLY A 12 -10.89 -1.58 5.02
C GLY A 12 -10.96 -1.12 6.48
N VAL A 13 -10.81 0.18 6.74
CA VAL A 13 -10.96 0.74 8.09
C VAL A 13 -12.45 0.93 8.32
N ARG A 14 -13.07 -0.07 8.93
CA ARG A 14 -14.28 0.17 9.72
C ARG A 14 -13.92 1.25 10.73
N THR A 15 -14.52 2.43 10.63
CA THR A 15 -14.67 3.29 11.80
C THR A 15 -15.48 2.50 12.80
N ILE A 16 -14.83 1.88 13.79
CA ILE A 16 -15.52 1.26 14.92
C ILE A 16 -16.23 2.41 15.64
N PRO A 17 -17.57 2.46 15.67
CA PRO A 17 -18.26 3.47 16.45
C PRO A 17 -18.06 3.10 17.92
N ARG A 18 -17.07 3.73 18.58
CA ARG A 18 -17.14 3.88 20.02
C ARG A 18 -18.09 5.04 20.29
N SER A 19 -19.14 4.76 21.04
CA SER A 19 -20.03 5.77 21.63
C SER A 19 -19.18 6.87 22.28
N GLY A 20 -19.12 8.05 21.64
CA GLY A 20 -18.34 9.20 22.10
C GLY A 20 -17.54 9.90 21.00
N SER A 21 -18.20 10.79 20.25
CA SER A 21 -17.73 12.07 19.69
C SER A 21 -16.29 12.25 19.14
N ASN A 22 -15.57 11.20 18.73
CA ASN A 22 -14.22 11.34 18.17
C ASN A 22 -14.23 11.14 16.65
N VAL A 23 -13.88 12.19 15.90
CA VAL A 23 -13.74 12.12 14.43
C VAL A 23 -12.26 12.17 14.07
N ILE A 24 -11.73 11.06 13.56
CA ILE A 24 -10.40 10.98 12.96
C ILE A 24 -10.57 11.14 11.45
N THR A 25 -9.87 12.11 10.85
CA THR A 25 -9.89 12.36 9.40
C THR A 25 -8.47 12.30 8.85
N LYS A 26 -8.29 11.59 7.75
CA LYS A 26 -7.02 11.48 7.02
C LYS A 26 -7.07 12.45 5.84
N TYR A 27 -6.06 13.29 5.68
CA TYR A 27 -5.94 14.15 4.50
C TYR A 27 -5.05 13.45 3.47
N PRO A 28 -5.57 13.04 2.30
CA PRO A 28 -4.72 12.62 1.21
C PRO A 28 -3.85 13.80 0.75
N VAL A 29 -2.60 13.52 0.40
CA VAL A 29 -1.59 14.50 -0.10
C VAL A 29 -1.99 15.11 -1.45
N LEU A 30 -3.16 14.80 -1.99
CA LEU A 30 -3.69 15.41 -3.22
C LEU A 30 -5.11 15.90 -2.98
N GLY A 31 -5.27 17.23 -3.05
CA GLY A 31 -6.51 17.94 -2.75
C GLY A 31 -7.70 17.44 -3.57
N ARG A 32 -8.68 16.90 -2.88
CA ARG A 32 -10.11 17.27 -2.89
C ARG A 32 -10.85 16.31 -1.95
N SER A 33 -11.79 16.87 -1.21
CA SER A 33 -12.66 16.15 -0.28
C SER A 33 -13.50 15.10 -1.00
N SER A 34 -13.44 13.85 -0.57
CA SER A 34 -14.57 12.94 -0.72
C SER A 34 -14.67 12.03 0.50
N ARG A 35 -15.63 12.37 1.36
CA ARG A 35 -16.27 11.41 2.27
C ARG A 35 -16.88 10.33 1.38
N THR A 36 -16.36 9.11 1.40
CA THR A 36 -17.12 7.98 0.89
C THR A 36 -16.71 6.71 1.64
N LEU A 37 -17.53 6.41 2.66
CA LEU A 37 -17.59 5.13 3.33
C LEU A 37 -18.07 4.07 2.33
N CYS A 38 -17.44 2.90 2.33
CA CYS A 38 -17.91 1.72 1.60
C CYS A 38 -18.98 1.03 2.46
N ASP A 39 -20.25 1.36 2.28
CA ASP A 39 -21.34 0.72 3.05
C ASP A 39 -21.60 -0.74 2.63
N ASN A 40 -21.13 -1.16 1.44
CA ASN A 40 -21.41 -2.51 0.88
C ASN A 40 -20.15 -3.25 0.36
N GLY A 41 -18.95 -2.92 0.84
CA GLY A 41 -17.70 -3.52 0.32
C GLY A 41 -17.34 -3.12 -1.12
N ARG A 42 -18.09 -2.18 -1.70
CA ARG A 42 -17.91 -1.61 -3.04
C ARG A 42 -17.23 -0.26 -2.92
N SER A 43 -16.03 -0.12 -3.51
CA SER A 43 -15.32 1.16 -3.53
C SER A 43 -15.86 2.07 -4.64
N PRO A 44 -16.27 3.32 -4.34
CA PRO A 44 -16.72 4.25 -5.36
C PRO A 44 -15.64 4.59 -6.39
N LEU A 45 -14.37 4.55 -6.01
CA LEU A 45 -13.25 4.78 -6.93
C LEU A 45 -13.08 3.64 -7.93
N LEU A 46 -13.43 2.41 -7.54
CA LEU A 46 -13.45 1.29 -8.46
C LEU A 46 -14.64 1.35 -9.40
N GLU A 47 -15.80 1.79 -8.91
CA GLU A 47 -16.94 2.05 -9.80
C GLU A 47 -16.61 3.14 -10.82
N GLU A 48 -15.90 4.19 -10.41
CA GLU A 48 -15.39 5.23 -11.31
C GLU A 48 -14.36 4.67 -12.30
N LEU A 49 -13.42 3.82 -11.85
CA LEU A 49 -12.45 3.15 -12.73
C LEU A 49 -13.15 2.30 -13.77
N VAL A 50 -14.07 1.43 -13.34
CA VAL A 50 -14.84 0.52 -14.20
C VAL A 50 -15.69 1.28 -15.22
N ARG A 51 -16.15 2.49 -14.89
CA ARG A 51 -16.91 3.37 -15.80
C ARG A 51 -16.02 4.24 -16.70
N SER A 52 -14.71 4.27 -16.47
CA SER A 52 -13.79 5.13 -17.22
C SER A 52 -13.42 4.58 -18.60
N ASP A 53 -13.12 5.46 -19.54
CA ASP A 53 -12.60 5.08 -20.86
C ASP A 53 -11.26 4.35 -20.77
N ALA A 54 -10.49 4.60 -19.71
CA ALA A 54 -9.23 3.90 -19.47
C ALA A 54 -9.45 2.40 -19.24
N TRP A 55 -10.55 2.03 -18.58
CA TRP A 55 -10.92 0.63 -18.35
C TRP A 55 -11.32 -0.07 -19.64
N THR A 56 -12.15 0.56 -20.46
CA THR A 56 -12.59 -0.03 -21.73
C THR A 56 -11.42 -0.19 -22.72
N VAL A 57 -10.52 0.80 -22.80
CA VAL A 57 -9.29 0.71 -23.59
C VAL A 57 -8.37 -0.40 -23.09
N HIS A 58 -8.23 -0.53 -21.76
CA HIS A 58 -7.40 -1.57 -21.18
C HIS A 58 -7.93 -2.98 -21.47
N LEU A 59 -9.23 -3.23 -21.28
CA LEU A 59 -9.84 -4.52 -21.60
C LEU A 59 -9.69 -4.88 -23.09
N ARG A 60 -9.87 -3.90 -24.00
CA ARG A 60 -9.68 -4.11 -25.44
C ARG A 60 -8.23 -4.49 -25.76
N ARG A 61 -7.27 -3.82 -25.14
CA ARG A 61 -5.85 -4.13 -25.31
C ARG A 61 -5.51 -5.53 -24.80
N LEU A 62 -6.10 -5.96 -23.67
CA LEU A 62 -5.95 -7.33 -23.18
C LEU A 62 -6.56 -8.37 -24.12
N GLU A 63 -7.67 -8.06 -24.80
CA GLU A 63 -8.26 -8.95 -25.82
C GLU A 63 -7.34 -9.08 -27.04
N GLU A 64 -6.84 -7.96 -27.55
CA GLU A 64 -5.86 -7.93 -28.65
C GLU A 64 -4.60 -8.73 -28.27
N TRP A 65 -4.13 -8.59 -27.03
CA TRP A 65 -2.95 -9.29 -26.53
C TRP A 65 -3.24 -10.76 -26.28
N GLY A 66 -4.41 -11.12 -25.78
CA GLY A 66 -4.84 -12.50 -25.58
C GLY A 66 -4.95 -13.27 -26.90
N ALA A 67 -5.34 -12.61 -27.99
CA ALA A 67 -5.37 -13.19 -29.33
C ALA A 67 -3.97 -13.47 -29.89
N VAL A 68 -2.96 -12.68 -29.48
CA VAL A 68 -1.55 -12.84 -29.92
C VAL A 68 -0.76 -13.75 -28.96
N ALA A 69 -1.11 -13.78 -27.68
CA ALA A 69 -0.39 -14.49 -26.62
C ALA A 69 -0.54 -16.02 -26.68
N GLU A 70 -1.58 -16.55 -27.33
CA GLU A 70 -1.69 -18.01 -27.58
C GLU A 70 -0.57 -18.52 -28.51
N GLU A 71 0.09 -17.63 -29.27
CA GLU A 71 1.21 -17.98 -30.16
C GLU A 71 2.59 -17.61 -29.58
N ALA A 72 2.66 -16.84 -28.50
CA ALA A 72 3.91 -16.31 -27.94
C ALA A 72 4.24 -16.87 -26.55
N ALA A 73 5.36 -17.59 -26.42
CA ALA A 73 5.87 -18.11 -25.16
C ALA A 73 6.23 -17.03 -24.11
N ASP A 74 6.33 -15.78 -24.55
CA ASP A 74 6.81 -14.61 -23.79
C ASP A 74 5.69 -13.72 -23.20
N CYS A 75 4.52 -14.30 -22.93
CA CYS A 75 3.45 -13.56 -22.27
C CYS A 75 3.81 -13.29 -20.80
N SER A 76 3.78 -12.02 -20.37
CA SER A 76 4.11 -11.60 -19.00
C SER A 76 3.21 -12.29 -17.97
N ALA A 77 3.74 -12.55 -16.78
CA ALA A 77 3.02 -13.27 -15.73
C ALA A 77 1.69 -12.60 -15.32
N ASP A 78 1.60 -11.28 -15.50
CA ASP A 78 0.41 -10.49 -15.18
C ASP A 78 -0.71 -10.70 -16.21
N VAL A 79 -0.38 -10.68 -17.52
CA VAL A 79 -1.36 -10.95 -18.58
C VAL A 79 -1.93 -12.36 -18.47
N ARG A 80 -1.11 -13.36 -18.10
CA ARG A 80 -1.59 -14.73 -17.85
C ARG A 80 -2.61 -14.83 -16.71
N ARG A 81 -2.53 -13.94 -15.71
CA ARG A 81 -3.47 -13.92 -14.57
C ARG A 81 -4.76 -13.17 -14.91
N GLU A 82 -4.68 -12.17 -15.77
CA GLU A 82 -5.81 -11.32 -16.17
C GLU A 82 -6.70 -11.99 -17.21
N LEU A 83 -6.13 -12.70 -18.19
CA LEU A 83 -6.88 -13.31 -19.30
C LEU A 83 -8.03 -14.25 -18.86
N PRO A 84 -7.87 -15.16 -17.87
CA PRO A 84 -8.98 -16.00 -17.41
C PRO A 84 -10.16 -15.18 -16.86
N VAL A 85 -9.86 -14.13 -16.07
CA VAL A 85 -10.89 -13.26 -15.49
C VAL A 85 -11.60 -12.44 -16.57
N LEU A 86 -10.86 -12.01 -17.60
CA LEU A 86 -11.43 -11.31 -18.76
C LEU A 86 -12.41 -12.19 -19.55
N ARG A 87 -12.03 -13.45 -19.80
CA ARG A 87 -12.87 -14.42 -20.52
C ARG A 87 -14.16 -14.70 -19.77
N GLU A 88 -14.06 -14.91 -18.46
CA GLU A 88 -15.20 -15.11 -17.56
C GLU A 88 -16.14 -13.88 -17.56
N LEU A 89 -15.57 -12.68 -17.45
CA LEU A 89 -16.31 -11.42 -17.50
C LEU A 89 -17.08 -11.26 -18.81
N ARG A 90 -16.44 -11.53 -19.95
CA ARG A 90 -17.09 -11.47 -21.28
C ARG A 90 -18.14 -12.54 -21.46
N GLY A 91 -17.94 -13.73 -20.88
CA GLY A 91 -18.95 -14.79 -20.86
C GLY A 91 -20.23 -14.31 -20.17
N LYS A 92 -20.09 -13.75 -18.97
CA LYS A 92 -21.21 -13.22 -18.19
C LYS A 92 -21.89 -12.01 -18.85
N GLU A 93 -21.13 -11.12 -19.47
CA GLU A 93 -21.70 -9.99 -20.23
C GLU A 93 -22.54 -10.47 -21.44
N ARG A 94 -22.19 -11.60 -22.08
CA ARG A 94 -23.01 -12.22 -23.13
C ARG A 94 -24.25 -12.90 -22.56
N GLU A 95 -24.11 -13.67 -21.49
CA GLU A 95 -25.23 -14.30 -20.78
C GLU A 95 -26.28 -13.27 -20.34
N LEU A 96 -25.84 -12.13 -19.81
CA LEU A 96 -26.72 -11.01 -19.46
C LEU A 96 -27.48 -10.46 -20.68
N LEU A 97 -26.83 -10.38 -21.85
CA LEU A 97 -27.47 -9.94 -23.09
C LEU A 97 -28.56 -10.92 -23.54
N GLU A 98 -28.26 -12.22 -23.49
CA GLU A 98 -29.20 -13.30 -23.84
C GLU A 98 -30.41 -13.31 -22.90
N LEU A 99 -30.18 -13.21 -21.58
CA LEU A 99 -31.26 -13.11 -20.58
C LEU A 99 -32.15 -11.88 -20.81
N ARG A 100 -31.57 -10.74 -21.19
CA ARG A 100 -32.33 -9.52 -21.52
C ARG A 100 -33.16 -9.64 -22.79
N GLN A 101 -32.77 -10.50 -23.74
CA GLN A 101 -33.57 -10.77 -24.93
C GLN A 101 -34.80 -11.63 -24.60
N LEU A 102 -34.67 -12.58 -23.66
CA LEU A 102 -35.76 -13.44 -23.20
C LEU A 102 -36.89 -12.68 -22.48
N LEU A 103 -36.60 -11.51 -21.91
CA LEU A 103 -37.61 -10.61 -21.32
C LEU A 103 -38.64 -10.08 -22.33
N GLY A 104 -38.34 -10.15 -23.63
CA GLY A 104 -39.25 -9.75 -24.71
C GLY A 104 -40.40 -10.73 -24.98
N GLU A 105 -40.42 -11.90 -24.33
CA GLU A 105 -41.43 -12.95 -24.53
C GLU A 105 -42.60 -12.81 -23.52
N ASP A 106 -43.84 -13.01 -23.98
CA ASP A 106 -45.08 -12.73 -23.23
C ASP A 106 -45.50 -13.81 -22.23
N ASN A 107 -44.59 -14.30 -21.39
CA ASN A 107 -44.91 -15.22 -20.29
C ASN A 107 -44.49 -14.64 -18.93
N GLU A 108 -45.48 -14.37 -18.08
CA GLU A 108 -45.33 -13.63 -16.82
C GLU A 108 -44.58 -14.42 -15.73
N ASP A 109 -44.75 -15.74 -15.69
CA ASP A 109 -44.02 -16.62 -14.76
C ASP A 109 -42.53 -16.72 -15.14
N LEU A 110 -42.24 -16.79 -16.44
CA LEU A 110 -40.89 -16.78 -17.01
C LEU A 110 -40.16 -15.44 -16.75
N LYS A 111 -40.87 -14.30 -16.80
CA LYS A 111 -40.28 -12.99 -16.52
C LYS A 111 -39.71 -12.89 -15.11
N SER A 112 -40.40 -13.44 -14.11
CA SER A 112 -39.94 -13.39 -12.72
C SER A 112 -38.62 -14.15 -12.49
N LEU A 113 -38.48 -15.32 -13.12
CA LEU A 113 -37.27 -16.14 -13.08
C LEU A 113 -36.11 -15.46 -13.82
N VAL A 114 -36.37 -14.95 -15.02
CA VAL A 114 -35.36 -14.24 -15.82
C VAL A 114 -34.85 -12.98 -15.12
N LEU A 115 -35.71 -12.24 -14.41
CA LEU A 115 -35.28 -11.07 -13.64
C LEU A 115 -34.37 -11.44 -12.46
N ALA A 116 -34.62 -12.57 -11.80
CA ALA A 116 -33.75 -13.07 -10.74
C ALA A 116 -32.37 -13.47 -11.30
N ASP A 117 -32.34 -14.16 -12.44
CA ASP A 117 -31.11 -14.57 -13.11
C ASP A 117 -30.29 -13.36 -13.60
N ILE A 118 -30.96 -12.33 -14.15
CA ILE A 118 -30.34 -11.06 -14.52
C ILE A 118 -29.67 -10.41 -13.31
N THR A 119 -30.37 -10.36 -12.18
CA THR A 119 -29.84 -9.74 -10.96
C THR A 119 -28.59 -10.48 -10.47
N SER A 120 -28.63 -11.82 -10.45
CA SER A 120 -27.47 -12.65 -10.10
C SER A 120 -26.30 -12.43 -11.06
N CYS A 121 -26.57 -12.41 -12.37
CA CYS A 121 -25.55 -12.21 -13.39
C CYS A 121 -24.90 -10.81 -13.30
N GLU A 122 -25.68 -9.77 -13.01
CA GLU A 122 -25.17 -8.42 -12.76
C GLU A 122 -24.26 -8.36 -11.53
N GLU A 123 -24.61 -9.06 -10.44
CA GLU A 123 -23.76 -9.15 -9.25
C GLU A 123 -22.44 -9.86 -9.52
N GLU A 124 -22.47 -10.96 -10.28
CA GLU A 124 -21.27 -11.70 -10.71
C GLU A 124 -20.36 -10.84 -11.60
N ILE A 125 -20.93 -10.13 -12.58
CA ILE A 125 -20.19 -9.19 -13.44
C ILE A 125 -19.49 -8.13 -12.61
N ILE A 126 -20.16 -7.58 -11.59
CA ILE A 126 -19.57 -6.61 -10.68
C ILE A 126 -18.41 -7.23 -9.89
N GLY A 127 -18.59 -8.44 -9.36
CA GLY A 127 -17.53 -9.19 -8.67
C GLY A 127 -16.30 -9.43 -9.54
N LEU A 128 -16.51 -9.82 -10.80
CA LEU A 128 -15.44 -10.05 -11.78
C LEU A 128 -14.72 -8.76 -12.17
N LYS A 129 -15.45 -7.65 -12.33
CA LYS A 129 -14.87 -6.31 -12.57
C LYS A 129 -13.97 -5.89 -11.40
N TYR A 130 -14.38 -6.13 -10.16
CA TYR A 130 -13.53 -5.88 -8.99
C TYR A 130 -12.29 -6.77 -8.95
N LYS A 131 -12.46 -8.07 -9.21
CA LYS A 131 -11.33 -9.02 -9.27
C LYS A 131 -10.30 -8.61 -10.32
N MET A 132 -10.76 -8.18 -11.50
CA MET A 132 -9.91 -7.66 -12.56
C MET A 132 -9.20 -6.38 -12.14
N ALA A 133 -9.91 -5.39 -11.58
CA ALA A 133 -9.29 -4.16 -11.09
C ALA A 133 -8.22 -4.42 -10.00
N TRP A 134 -8.40 -5.46 -9.19
CA TRP A 134 -7.41 -5.92 -8.22
C TRP A 134 -6.15 -6.51 -8.85
N LEU A 135 -6.26 -7.18 -10.00
CA LEU A 135 -5.11 -7.69 -10.74
C LEU A 135 -4.32 -6.54 -11.39
N LEU A 136 -5.01 -5.52 -11.90
CA LEU A 136 -4.41 -4.33 -12.50
C LEU A 136 -3.67 -3.43 -11.51
N LEU A 137 -3.94 -3.58 -10.22
CA LEU A 137 -3.12 -3.02 -9.18
C LEU A 137 -1.81 -3.83 -9.13
N ALA A 138 -0.87 -3.42 -9.98
CA ALA A 138 0.45 -4.02 -10.12
C ALA A 138 1.07 -4.30 -8.75
N LYS A 139 1.53 -5.53 -8.57
CA LYS A 139 2.36 -5.89 -7.41
C LYS A 139 3.70 -5.18 -7.56
N GLU A 140 4.01 -4.30 -6.64
CA GLU A 140 5.33 -3.68 -6.57
C GLU A 140 6.28 -4.68 -5.89
N GLU A 141 7.55 -4.75 -6.30
CA GLU A 141 8.54 -5.64 -5.67
C GLU A 141 8.64 -5.42 -4.15
N ALA A 142 8.40 -4.18 -3.71
CA ALA A 142 8.37 -3.78 -2.30
C ALA A 142 7.11 -4.25 -1.53
N ASP A 143 6.06 -4.75 -2.19
CA ASP A 143 4.81 -5.14 -1.52
C ASP A 143 5.01 -6.29 -0.52
N HIS A 144 6.02 -7.13 -0.75
CA HIS A 144 6.39 -8.25 0.10
C HIS A 144 7.44 -7.89 1.14
N SER A 145 7.96 -6.66 1.14
CA SER A 145 8.95 -6.22 2.11
C SER A 145 8.31 -5.99 3.47
N ASP A 146 9.11 -6.20 4.51
CA ASP A 146 8.85 -5.63 5.83
C ASP A 146 8.87 -4.10 5.73
N LEU A 147 8.41 -3.40 6.77
CA LEU A 147 8.34 -1.94 6.76
C LEU A 147 8.87 -1.30 8.03
N ILE A 148 9.30 -0.06 7.88
CA ILE A 148 9.54 0.86 8.99
C ILE A 148 8.34 1.79 9.09
N LEU A 149 7.70 1.79 10.25
CA LEU A 149 6.60 2.66 10.63
C LEU A 149 7.14 3.76 11.55
N GLU A 150 6.99 5.01 11.14
CA GLU A 150 7.31 6.17 11.95
C GLU A 150 6.06 7.00 12.21
N VAL A 151 5.86 7.42 13.46
CA VAL A 151 4.80 8.35 13.84
C VAL A 151 5.40 9.57 14.53
N THR A 152 4.95 10.76 14.15
CA THR A 152 5.45 12.02 14.72
C THR A 152 4.31 12.95 15.06
N ALA A 153 4.34 13.52 16.27
CA ALA A 153 3.35 14.51 16.70
C ALA A 153 3.46 15.80 15.88
N GLY A 154 2.31 16.30 15.42
CA GLY A 154 2.21 17.54 14.63
C GLY A 154 1.69 18.72 15.46
N VAL A 155 0.73 19.45 14.89
CA VAL A 155 0.13 20.63 15.52
C VAL A 155 -0.88 20.20 16.57
N GLY A 156 -0.89 20.83 17.74
CA GLY A 156 -1.77 20.48 18.85
C GLY A 156 -1.06 20.23 20.18
N GLY A 157 0.26 20.44 20.22
CA GLY A 157 1.05 20.37 21.45
C GLY A 157 0.91 19.01 22.13
N GLN A 158 0.52 19.02 23.40
CA GLN A 158 0.39 17.79 24.18
C GLN A 158 -0.73 16.86 23.71
N GLU A 159 -1.84 17.40 23.18
CA GLU A 159 -2.91 16.56 22.63
C GLU A 159 -2.44 15.79 21.39
N ALA A 160 -1.62 16.42 20.54
CA ALA A 160 -1.00 15.74 19.41
C ALA A 160 -0.13 14.57 19.87
N MET A 161 0.65 14.74 20.96
CA MET A 161 1.49 13.67 21.51
C MET A 161 0.67 12.51 22.10
N LEU A 162 -0.45 12.81 22.77
CA LEU A 162 -1.37 11.79 23.25
C LEU A 162 -2.02 11.03 22.08
N PHE A 163 -2.43 11.75 21.04
CA PHE A 163 -2.99 11.16 19.82
C PHE A 163 -1.97 10.28 19.08
N THR A 164 -0.72 10.72 18.97
CA THR A 164 0.38 9.94 18.40
C THR A 164 0.60 8.63 19.17
N ALA A 165 0.57 8.67 20.50
CA ALA A 165 0.70 7.47 21.34
C ALA A 165 -0.47 6.49 21.13
N GLU A 166 -1.70 6.99 21.06
CA GLU A 166 -2.90 6.17 20.81
C GLU A 166 -2.82 5.47 19.45
N ILE A 167 -2.37 6.17 18.41
CA ILE A 167 -2.28 5.60 17.06
C ILE A 167 -1.10 4.63 16.94
N PHE A 168 0.02 4.90 17.61
CA PHE A 168 1.12 3.94 17.66
C PHE A 168 0.67 2.62 18.31
N ASP A 169 -0.07 2.69 19.42
CA ASP A 169 -0.63 1.50 20.07
C ASP A 169 -1.68 0.80 19.20
N MET A 170 -2.48 1.56 18.44
CA MET A 170 -3.39 1.00 17.44
C MET A 170 -2.64 0.16 16.40
N TYR A 171 -1.53 0.66 15.84
CA TYR A 171 -0.73 -0.11 14.88
C TYR A 171 -0.10 -1.35 15.51
N ARG A 172 0.41 -1.25 16.75
CA ARG A 172 0.93 -2.41 17.49
C ARG A 172 -0.13 -3.51 17.64
N ARG A 173 -1.36 -3.14 18.01
CA ARG A 173 -2.48 -4.09 18.13
C ARG A 173 -2.90 -4.65 16.76
N TYR A 174 -2.89 -3.82 15.72
CA TYR A 174 -3.20 -4.26 14.36
C TYR A 174 -2.18 -5.28 13.84
N ALA A 175 -0.89 -5.06 14.08
CA ALA A 175 0.16 -6.03 13.77
C ALA A 175 -0.06 -7.35 14.52
N THR A 176 -0.38 -7.28 15.82
CA THR A 176 -0.72 -8.49 16.61
C THR A 176 -1.92 -9.23 16.03
N TYR A 177 -2.99 -8.52 15.63
CA TYR A 177 -4.17 -9.11 15.00
C TYR A 177 -3.85 -9.81 13.66
N LYS A 178 -2.90 -9.26 12.89
CA LYS A 178 -2.44 -9.84 11.63
C LYS A 178 -1.34 -10.89 11.79
N ASN A 179 -0.95 -11.24 13.02
CA ASN A 179 0.20 -12.09 13.33
C ASN A 179 1.51 -11.59 12.71
N TRP A 180 1.71 -10.27 12.68
CA TRP A 180 2.97 -9.64 12.27
C TRP A 180 3.85 -9.37 13.48
N SER A 181 5.18 -9.37 13.28
CA SER A 181 6.11 -8.85 14.27
C SER A 181 6.01 -7.33 14.35
N PHE A 182 6.25 -6.78 15.55
CA PHE A 182 6.23 -5.35 15.79
C PHE A 182 7.34 -5.00 16.77
N ASP A 183 8.48 -4.61 16.24
CA ASP A 183 9.70 -4.36 17.00
C ASP A 183 9.92 -2.85 17.13
N ILE A 184 9.84 -2.34 18.36
CA ILE A 184 10.00 -0.91 18.63
C ILE A 184 11.50 -0.56 18.52
N LEU A 185 11.84 0.29 17.55
CA LEU A 185 13.22 0.76 17.32
C LEU A 185 13.51 2.04 18.11
N GLY A 186 12.52 2.90 18.28
CA GLY A 186 12.65 4.16 18.99
C GLY A 186 11.32 4.62 19.58
N TYR A 187 11.36 5.17 20.79
CA TYR A 187 10.15 5.65 21.48
C TYR A 187 10.46 6.87 22.35
N TYR A 188 10.08 8.05 21.88
CA TYR A 188 10.36 9.32 22.54
C TYR A 188 9.11 9.85 23.24
N TYR A 189 9.09 9.71 24.56
CA TYR A 189 7.98 10.16 25.40
C TYR A 189 8.07 11.66 25.72
N SER A 190 6.95 12.23 26.16
CA SER A 190 6.85 13.58 26.70
C SER A 190 6.65 13.52 28.21
N ASP A 191 7.17 14.51 28.95
CA ASP A 191 7.10 14.58 30.42
C ASP A 191 5.67 14.59 30.95
N LEU A 192 4.73 15.15 30.18
CA LEU A 192 3.32 15.24 30.53
C LEU A 192 2.49 14.09 29.92
N GLY A 193 3.15 13.05 29.41
CA GLY A 193 2.55 11.88 28.77
C GLY A 193 2.36 12.06 27.26
N GLY A 194 2.27 10.91 26.57
CA GLY A 194 2.20 10.84 25.10
C GLY A 194 3.57 10.65 24.45
N VAL A 195 3.57 10.65 23.12
CA VAL A 195 4.73 10.36 22.27
C VAL A 195 4.99 11.52 21.33
N ARG A 196 6.22 12.03 21.34
CA ARG A 196 6.64 13.03 20.34
C ARG A 196 6.99 12.37 19.02
N HIS A 197 7.71 11.24 19.09
CA HIS A 197 8.15 10.48 17.94
C HIS A 197 8.31 9.00 18.35
N ALA A 198 7.90 8.07 17.49
CA ALA A 198 8.16 6.66 17.69
C ALA A 198 8.35 5.95 16.35
N THR A 199 9.21 4.94 16.35
CA THR A 199 9.61 4.16 15.19
C THR A 199 9.53 2.68 15.53
N ALA A 200 8.98 1.88 14.63
CA ALA A 200 8.94 0.43 14.75
C ALA A 200 9.25 -0.24 13.41
N SER A 201 9.92 -1.38 13.45
CA SER A 201 9.97 -2.33 12.34
C SER A 201 8.76 -3.26 12.47
N VAL A 202 8.04 -3.44 11.37
CA VAL A 202 6.88 -4.34 11.28
C VAL A 202 7.18 -5.37 10.22
N GLY A 203 7.30 -6.62 10.65
CA GLY A 203 7.64 -7.73 9.77
C GLY A 203 6.49 -8.71 9.60
N GLY A 204 6.29 -9.20 8.39
CA GLY A 204 5.25 -10.18 8.11
C GLY A 204 4.73 -10.17 6.68
N TYR A 205 4.00 -11.22 6.32
CA TYR A 205 3.50 -11.41 4.97
C TYR A 205 2.59 -10.25 4.53
N ASP A 206 2.96 -9.59 3.42
CA ASP A 206 2.30 -8.43 2.81
C ASP A 206 2.11 -7.22 3.76
N ALA A 207 2.93 -7.09 4.81
CA ALA A 207 2.80 -6.01 5.79
C ALA A 207 2.88 -4.61 5.13
N TYR A 208 3.88 -4.38 4.28
CA TYR A 208 4.04 -3.10 3.57
C TYR A 208 2.86 -2.82 2.64
N ARG A 209 2.43 -3.81 1.85
CA ARG A 209 1.29 -3.68 0.95
C ARG A 209 0.01 -3.20 1.64
N HIS A 210 -0.24 -3.70 2.85
CA HIS A 210 -1.40 -3.32 3.64
C HIS A 210 -1.27 -1.91 4.23
N LEU A 211 -0.08 -1.53 4.67
CA LEU A 211 0.14 -0.29 5.41
C LEU A 211 0.61 0.87 4.52
N LYS A 212 1.07 0.68 3.27
CA LYS A 212 1.64 1.75 2.43
C LYS A 212 0.73 2.97 2.21
N TYR A 213 -0.58 2.78 2.32
CA TYR A 213 -1.57 3.87 2.20
C TYR A 213 -1.83 4.62 3.50
N GLU A 214 -1.31 4.14 4.63
CA GLU A 214 -1.38 4.78 5.95
C GLU A 214 -0.44 5.98 6.10
N GLY A 215 0.50 6.15 5.17
CA GLY A 215 1.38 7.30 5.09
C GLY A 215 0.61 8.61 4.88
N GLY A 216 1.00 9.65 5.63
CA GLY A 216 0.46 11.00 5.49
C GLY A 216 0.09 11.66 6.81
N VAL A 217 -0.71 12.73 6.72
CA VAL A 217 -1.16 13.53 7.87
C VAL A 217 -2.51 13.03 8.36
N HIS A 218 -2.58 12.72 9.65
CA HIS A 218 -3.78 12.30 10.35
C HIS A 218 -4.26 13.41 11.28
N ARG A 219 -5.57 13.68 11.27
CA ARG A 219 -6.21 14.74 12.06
C ARG A 219 -7.19 14.14 13.05
N VAL A 220 -7.20 14.67 14.27
CA VAL A 220 -8.19 14.38 15.31
C VAL A 220 -8.92 15.64 15.71
N GLN A 221 -10.24 15.53 15.92
CA GLN A 221 -11.07 16.57 16.52
C GLN A 221 -11.79 16.01 17.73
N ARG A 222 -11.44 16.51 18.92
CA ARG A 222 -12.08 16.13 20.20
C ARG A 222 -11.82 17.18 21.27
N VAL A 223 -12.48 17.04 22.41
CA VAL A 223 -12.14 17.79 23.62
C VAL A 223 -10.87 17.16 24.22
N PRO A 224 -9.73 17.86 24.26
CA PRO A 224 -8.50 17.28 24.78
C PRO A 224 -8.61 17.04 26.29
N LYS A 225 -7.88 16.04 26.77
CA LYS A 225 -7.83 15.76 28.22
C LYS A 225 -7.21 16.90 29.02
N THR A 226 -6.42 17.75 28.37
CA THR A 226 -5.76 18.91 28.97
C THR A 226 -6.65 20.16 29.03
N GLU A 227 -7.84 20.15 28.41
CA GLU A 227 -8.72 21.31 28.31
C GLU A 227 -9.79 21.32 29.40
N LYS A 228 -9.96 22.45 30.09
CA LYS A 228 -10.90 22.59 31.21
C LYS A 228 -12.27 23.09 30.78
N GLN A 229 -12.37 23.81 29.65
CA GLN A 229 -13.61 24.45 29.21
C GLN A 229 -14.45 23.61 28.24
N GLY A 230 -14.05 22.37 27.96
CA GLY A 230 -14.81 21.50 27.05
C GLY A 230 -14.78 21.92 25.58
N ARG A 231 -13.81 22.76 25.17
CA ARG A 231 -13.68 23.23 23.78
C ARG A 231 -13.09 22.12 22.91
N ILE A 232 -13.62 21.99 21.69
CA ILE A 232 -13.10 21.04 20.70
C ILE A 232 -11.85 21.62 20.07
N HIS A 233 -10.74 20.91 20.20
CA HIS A 233 -9.49 21.26 19.53
C HIS A 233 -9.28 20.36 18.32
N THR A 234 -8.52 20.89 17.36
CA THR A 234 -8.02 20.11 16.23
C THR A 234 -6.54 19.86 16.45
N SER A 235 -6.10 18.61 16.38
CA SER A 235 -4.69 18.23 16.44
C SER A 235 -4.33 17.35 15.25
N THR A 236 -3.05 17.32 14.90
CA THR A 236 -2.52 16.55 13.77
C THR A 236 -1.30 15.75 14.17
N MET A 237 -1.04 14.69 13.42
CA MET A 237 0.20 13.90 13.50
C MET A 237 0.53 13.32 12.12
N THR A 238 1.77 12.92 11.92
CA THR A 238 2.25 12.33 10.67
C THR A 238 2.59 10.87 10.87
N VAL A 239 2.30 10.08 9.84
CA VAL A 239 2.72 8.68 9.73
C VAL A 239 3.57 8.56 8.48
N ALA A 240 4.78 8.02 8.61
CA ALA A 240 5.64 7.66 7.49
C ALA A 240 5.84 6.14 7.46
N ILE A 241 5.76 5.58 6.26
CA ILE A 241 5.81 4.13 6.03
C ILE A 241 6.79 3.90 4.90
N LEU A 242 7.88 3.21 5.23
CA LEU A 242 8.99 2.98 4.33
C LEU A 242 9.18 1.48 4.18
N PRO A 243 9.34 0.95 2.96
CA PRO A 243 9.69 -0.45 2.80
C PRO A 243 11.11 -0.65 3.34
N GLN A 244 11.30 -1.69 4.14
CA GLN A 244 12.63 -2.06 4.61
C GLN A 244 13.37 -2.74 3.45
N PRO A 245 14.50 -2.18 2.99
CA PRO A 245 15.27 -2.81 1.92
C PRO A 245 15.80 -4.16 2.42
N SER A 246 15.74 -5.18 1.56
CA SER A 246 16.46 -6.43 1.80
C SER A 246 17.96 -6.15 1.95
N GLU A 247 18.63 -6.88 2.85
CA GLU A 247 20.09 -6.78 2.99
C GLU A 247 20.75 -6.94 1.63
N ILE A 248 21.45 -5.90 1.19
CA ILE A 248 22.16 -5.93 -0.09
C ILE A 248 23.42 -6.74 0.13
N HIS A 249 23.45 -7.97 -0.39
CA HIS A 249 24.68 -8.74 -0.48
C HIS A 249 25.62 -8.09 -1.51
N LEU A 250 26.46 -7.18 -1.02
CA LEU A 250 27.51 -6.54 -1.80
C LEU A 250 28.64 -7.54 -2.06
N VAL A 251 28.63 -8.13 -3.26
CA VAL A 251 29.76 -8.90 -3.76
C VAL A 251 30.76 -7.94 -4.39
N ILE A 252 31.85 -7.66 -3.69
CA ILE A 252 32.94 -6.85 -4.24
C ILE A 252 33.74 -7.73 -5.21
N ASN A 253 33.71 -7.40 -6.49
CA ASN A 253 34.50 -8.11 -7.50
C ASN A 253 35.98 -7.69 -7.37
N PRO A 254 36.92 -8.63 -7.18
CA PRO A 254 38.34 -8.30 -7.10
C PRO A 254 38.88 -7.57 -8.33
N LYS A 255 38.27 -7.73 -9.51
CA LYS A 255 38.66 -7.02 -10.74
C LYS A 255 38.40 -5.52 -10.67
N ASP A 256 37.47 -5.09 -9.83
CA ASP A 256 37.13 -3.68 -9.64
C ASP A 256 38.01 -3.02 -8.57
N LEU A 257 38.91 -3.79 -7.93
CA LEU A 257 39.84 -3.30 -6.93
C LEU A 257 41.25 -3.20 -7.51
N ARG A 258 41.85 -2.02 -7.42
CA ARG A 258 43.30 -1.86 -7.58
C ARG A 258 43.97 -1.85 -6.21
N ILE A 259 44.85 -2.82 -5.99
CA ILE A 259 45.61 -2.96 -4.75
C ILE A 259 47.05 -2.51 -5.01
N ASP A 260 47.45 -1.39 -4.41
CA ASP A 260 48.80 -0.84 -4.49
C ASP A 260 49.52 -1.04 -3.15
N THR A 261 50.67 -1.73 -3.14
CA THR A 261 51.55 -1.86 -1.97
C THR A 261 52.65 -0.80 -2.00
N LYS A 262 52.89 -0.13 -0.86
CA LYS A 262 53.81 0.99 -0.70
C LYS A 262 54.56 0.88 0.62
N ARG A 263 55.60 1.70 0.78
CA ARG A 263 56.28 1.89 2.07
C ARG A 263 55.46 2.82 2.95
N ALA A 264 55.42 2.51 4.24
CA ALA A 264 54.75 3.36 5.23
C ALA A 264 55.54 4.65 5.46
N SER A 265 54.84 5.79 5.55
CA SER A 265 55.45 7.07 5.92
C SER A 265 55.19 7.36 7.40
N GLY A 266 56.22 7.26 8.24
CA GLY A 266 56.12 7.51 9.68
C GLY A 266 57.46 7.32 10.39
N ALA A 267 57.53 7.74 11.65
CA ALA A 267 58.70 7.48 12.49
C ALA A 267 58.82 5.98 12.74
N GLY A 268 59.78 5.34 12.08
CA GLY A 268 59.98 3.89 12.10
C GLY A 268 61.45 3.52 12.05
N GLY A 269 61.79 2.32 12.52
CA GLY A 269 63.14 1.77 12.44
C GLY A 269 63.54 1.32 11.03
N GLN A 270 64.71 0.68 10.88
CA GLN A 270 65.22 0.18 9.58
C GLN A 270 64.21 -0.70 8.81
N HIS A 271 63.34 -1.40 9.53
CA HIS A 271 62.30 -2.27 8.95
C HIS A 271 61.23 -1.51 8.16
N VAL A 272 60.95 -0.24 8.53
CA VAL A 272 59.97 0.62 7.84
C VAL A 272 60.51 1.13 6.51
N ASN A 273 61.83 1.23 6.37
CA ASN A 273 62.47 1.66 5.13
C ASN A 273 62.64 0.53 4.10
N THR A 274 62.56 -0.72 4.54
CA THR A 274 62.85 -1.91 3.73
C THR A 274 61.61 -2.73 3.39
N THR A 275 60.54 -2.63 4.17
CA THR A 275 59.32 -3.44 3.99
C THR A 275 58.18 -2.61 3.42
N ASP A 276 57.55 -3.10 2.36
CA ASP A 276 56.32 -2.51 1.80
C ASP A 276 55.12 -2.91 2.65
N SER A 277 54.96 -2.22 3.78
CA SER A 277 53.93 -2.54 4.78
C SER A 277 52.63 -1.73 4.64
N ALA A 278 52.56 -0.75 3.74
CA ALA A 278 51.36 0.06 3.53
C ALA A 278 50.58 -0.44 2.29
N VAL A 279 49.29 -0.70 2.46
CA VAL A 279 48.41 -1.16 1.37
C VAL A 279 47.36 -0.08 1.09
N ARG A 280 47.24 0.32 -0.18
CA ARG A 280 46.17 1.21 -0.67
C ARG A 280 45.28 0.43 -1.62
N ILE A 281 43.99 0.40 -1.33
CA ILE A 281 42.97 -0.21 -2.20
C ILE A 281 42.15 0.92 -2.81
N VAL A 282 41.93 0.88 -4.13
CA VAL A 282 41.10 1.83 -4.87
C VAL A 282 40.02 1.05 -5.62
N HIS A 283 38.76 1.42 -5.46
CA HIS A 283 37.65 0.86 -6.22
C HIS A 283 37.52 1.63 -7.54
N LEU A 284 37.86 0.96 -8.65
CA LEU A 284 37.97 1.54 -9.99
C LEU A 284 36.68 2.24 -10.45
N PRO A 285 35.46 1.66 -10.28
CA PRO A 285 34.22 2.31 -10.71
C PRO A 285 33.91 3.61 -9.98
N THR A 286 34.23 3.69 -8.68
CA THR A 286 33.96 4.91 -7.87
C THR A 286 35.13 5.88 -7.84
N GLY A 287 36.31 5.46 -8.30
CA GLY A 287 37.54 6.27 -8.32
C GLY A 287 38.04 6.67 -6.93
N ARG A 288 37.58 5.99 -5.88
CA ARG A 288 37.93 6.22 -4.48
C ARG A 288 38.63 5.01 -3.90
#